data_AF-A0A6P4FDN9-F1
#
_entry.id   AF-A0A6P4FDN9-F1
#
_cell.length_a   1.000
_cell.length_b   1.000
_cell.length_c   1.000
_cell.angle_alpha   90.00
_cell.angle_beta   90.00
_cell.angle_gamma   90.00
#
_symmetry.space_group_name_H-M   'P 1'
#
loop_
_entity.id
_entity.type
_entity.pdbx_description
1 polymer ?
#
loop_
_entity_poly.entity_id
_entity_poly.type
_entity_poly.pdbx_seq_one_letter_code
_entity_poly.pdbx_strand_id
1 'polypeptide(L)'
;MQRLLRGVRSIHLAHLLRTGVHLDACEMRDKLKFEFSEDNRRRVTALLAWYPEPEWKGALLPLLDIAQRQQGWLSISAVHVVAETIKIDPMEAFEAAQFYTMFFMKPRGKYVVSVCTSTPCKLRGGDEIFEACKKTLNLEHGQTTPD
;
A
#
# COMPACT_ATOMS: atom_id res chain seq x y z
N MET A 1 -57.14 14.52 6.87
CA MET A 1 -56.47 15.28 7.95
C MET A 1 -54.97 15.34 7.63
N GLN A 2 -54.45 16.55 7.39
CA GLN A 2 -53.04 17.05 7.49
C GLN A 2 -51.89 16.08 7.11
N ARG A 3 -51.16 16.18 5.98
CA ARG A 3 -50.15 17.20 5.57
C ARG A 3 -49.35 17.82 6.72
N LEU A 4 -48.01 17.61 6.73
CA LEU A 4 -46.89 18.43 7.28
C LEU A 4 -45.71 17.45 7.59
N LEU A 5 -44.48 17.51 7.07
CA LEU A 5 -43.62 18.57 6.53
C LEU A 5 -42.56 17.98 5.58
N ARG A 6 -42.46 18.54 4.38
CA ARG A 6 -41.20 18.59 3.63
C ARG A 6 -40.35 19.72 4.20
N GLY A 7 -39.09 19.42 4.52
CA GLY A 7 -37.95 20.32 4.36
C GLY A 7 -37.70 21.37 5.44
N VAL A 8 -36.54 21.26 6.11
CA VAL A 8 -35.62 22.40 6.27
C VAL A 8 -34.19 21.87 6.02
N ARG A 9 -33.58 22.44 4.99
CA ARG A 9 -32.16 22.34 4.65
C ARG A 9 -31.37 23.26 5.58
N SER A 10 -30.14 22.84 5.90
CA SER A 10 -29.05 23.70 6.39
C SER A 10 -29.34 24.26 7.80
N ILE A 11 -28.44 24.61 8.70
CA ILE A 11 -27.13 25.23 8.59
C ILE A 11 -26.51 25.01 9.98
N HIS A 12 -25.57 24.08 10.14
CA HIS A 12 -24.50 24.25 11.13
C HIS A 12 -23.22 23.66 10.55
N LEU A 13 -22.61 24.53 9.75
CA LEU A 13 -21.27 24.49 9.25
C LEU A 13 -20.28 24.51 10.42
N ALA A 14 -19.16 23.81 10.23
CA ALA A 14 -17.84 24.12 10.78
C ALA A 14 -17.59 23.91 12.28
N HIS A 15 -17.28 22.66 12.64
CA HIS A 15 -16.01 22.40 13.33
C HIS A 15 -15.59 20.94 13.08
N LEU A 16 -14.31 20.71 12.76
CA LEU A 16 -13.65 19.39 12.56
C LEU A 16 -13.62 18.84 11.12
N LEU A 17 -13.22 19.68 10.17
CA LEU A 17 -12.25 19.22 9.16
C LEU A 17 -10.90 19.00 9.86
N ARG A 18 -10.41 17.76 10.01
CA ARG A 18 -8.93 17.53 10.04
C ARG A 18 -8.35 16.13 9.81
N THR A 19 -9.09 15.05 9.60
CA THR A 19 -8.48 13.79 9.11
C THR A 19 -9.46 13.03 8.21
N GLY A 20 -9.63 13.54 6.99
CA GLY A 20 -10.40 12.84 5.96
C GLY A 20 -9.55 11.75 5.30
N VAL A 21 -9.50 10.56 5.90
CA VAL A 21 -9.51 9.29 5.15
C VAL A 21 -10.11 8.20 6.06
N HIS A 22 -11.41 7.93 5.94
CA HIS A 22 -11.95 6.63 6.31
C HIS A 22 -11.50 5.67 5.21
N LEU A 23 -10.38 4.97 5.41
CA LEU A 23 -9.97 3.89 4.49
C LEU A 23 -10.72 2.64 4.91
N ASP A 24 -11.94 2.51 4.44
CA ASP A 24 -12.68 1.27 4.60
C ASP A 24 -12.01 0.21 3.71
N ALA A 25 -11.15 -0.61 4.31
CA ALA A 25 -10.42 -1.70 3.65
C ALA A 25 -11.36 -2.66 2.87
N CYS A 26 -12.63 -2.72 3.28
CA CYS A 26 -13.67 -3.51 2.62
C CYS A 26 -13.97 -3.04 1.19
N GLU A 27 -13.92 -1.73 0.89
CA GLU A 27 -14.24 -1.20 -0.45
C GLU A 27 -13.13 -1.45 -1.49
N MET A 28 -11.88 -1.61 -1.03
CA MET A 28 -10.73 -1.83 -1.93
C MET A 28 -10.64 -3.28 -2.43
N ARG A 29 -11.23 -4.24 -1.71
CA ARG A 29 -11.22 -5.67 -2.07
C ARG A 29 -12.09 -5.96 -3.30
N ASP A 30 -13.28 -5.36 -3.39
CA ASP A 30 -14.27 -5.72 -4.42
C ASP A 30 -14.05 -4.99 -5.76
N LYS A 31 -13.22 -3.94 -5.80
CA LYS A 31 -13.08 -3.06 -6.97
C LYS A 31 -11.87 -3.38 -7.87
N LEU A 32 -10.87 -4.13 -7.40
CA LEU A 32 -9.70 -4.50 -8.20
C LEU A 32 -9.53 -6.03 -8.29
N LYS A 33 -9.61 -6.55 -9.52
CA LYS A 33 -9.12 -7.90 -9.83
C LYS A 33 -7.63 -7.79 -10.18
N PHE A 34 -6.78 -8.54 -9.50
CA PHE A 34 -5.35 -8.61 -9.77
C PHE A 34 -5.01 -9.95 -10.41
N GLU A 35 -4.21 -9.92 -11.48
CA GLU A 35 -3.63 -11.11 -12.08
C GLU A 35 -2.19 -10.82 -12.49
N PHE A 36 -1.31 -11.82 -12.38
CA PHE A 36 0.06 -11.68 -12.86
C PHE A 36 0.09 -11.59 -14.38
N SER A 37 0.86 -10.63 -14.90
CA SER A 37 1.19 -10.54 -16.33
C SER A 37 1.95 -11.78 -16.79
N GLU A 38 1.92 -12.09 -18.10
CA GLU A 38 2.58 -13.28 -18.64
C GLU A 38 4.07 -13.34 -18.28
N ASP A 39 4.78 -12.21 -18.39
CA ASP A 39 6.19 -12.11 -18.01
C ASP A 39 6.42 -12.39 -16.52
N ASN A 40 5.54 -11.88 -15.65
CA ASN A 40 5.64 -12.11 -14.22
C ASN A 40 5.26 -13.54 -13.84
N ARG A 41 4.33 -14.20 -14.56
CA ARG A 41 4.05 -15.63 -14.36
C ARG A 41 5.31 -16.47 -14.58
N ARG A 42 6.11 -16.18 -15.62
CA ARG A 42 7.39 -16.85 -15.86
C ARG A 42 8.37 -16.65 -14.70
N ARG A 43 8.44 -15.43 -14.16
CA ARG A 43 9.28 -15.10 -12.98
C ARG A 43 8.80 -15.83 -11.72
N VAL A 44 7.49 -15.89 -11.50
CA VAL A 44 6.88 -16.64 -10.39
C VAL A 44 7.23 -18.12 -10.49
N THR A 45 7.09 -18.74 -11.66
CA THR A 45 7.48 -20.14 -11.85
C THR A 45 8.96 -20.37 -11.61
N ALA A 46 9.83 -19.49 -12.10
CA ALA A 46 11.27 -19.58 -11.86
C ALA A 46 11.64 -19.44 -10.38
N LEU A 47 10.94 -18.56 -9.65
CA LEU A 47 11.11 -18.37 -8.22
C LEU A 47 10.64 -19.60 -7.42
N LEU A 48 9.47 -20.15 -7.76
CA LEU A 48 8.93 -21.34 -7.11
C LEU A 48 9.85 -22.56 -7.31
N ALA A 49 10.58 -22.64 -8.42
CA ALA A 49 11.56 -23.70 -8.65
C ALA A 49 12.75 -23.68 -7.68
N TRP A 50 13.01 -22.56 -6.99
CA TRP A 50 14.07 -22.48 -5.98
C TRP A 50 13.68 -23.13 -4.65
N TYR A 51 12.37 -23.29 -4.39
CA TYR A 51 11.85 -23.80 -3.13
C TYR A 51 11.16 -25.15 -3.36
N PRO A 52 11.43 -26.18 -2.54
CA PRO A 52 10.69 -27.43 -2.63
C PRO A 52 9.21 -27.20 -2.28
N GLU A 53 8.30 -27.99 -2.88
CA GLU A 53 6.83 -27.84 -2.72
C GLU A 53 6.33 -27.70 -1.27
N PRO A 54 6.82 -28.47 -0.27
CA PRO A 54 6.38 -28.28 1.12
C PRO A 54 6.82 -26.95 1.76
N GLU A 55 7.77 -26.23 1.16
CA GLU A 55 8.37 -25.02 1.72
C GLU A 55 8.09 -23.76 0.88
N TRP A 56 7.05 -23.77 0.05
CA TRP A 56 6.65 -22.62 -0.76
C TRP A 56 6.34 -21.34 0.05
N LYS A 57 6.12 -21.46 1.36
CA LYS A 57 6.04 -20.31 2.28
C LYS A 57 7.29 -19.43 2.24
N GLY A 58 8.47 -19.99 1.95
CA GLY A 58 9.72 -19.24 1.77
C GLY A 58 9.69 -18.26 0.59
N ALA A 59 8.83 -18.50 -0.41
CA ALA A 59 8.69 -17.64 -1.58
C ALA A 59 7.72 -16.46 -1.37
N LEU A 60 7.07 -16.34 -0.19
CA LEU A 60 6.03 -15.34 0.06
C LEU A 60 6.50 -13.90 -0.18
N LEU A 61 7.62 -13.50 0.43
CA LEU A 61 8.17 -12.15 0.32
C LEU A 61 8.52 -11.78 -1.13
N PRO A 62 9.30 -12.60 -1.88
CA PRO A 62 9.61 -12.28 -3.27
C PRO A 62 8.38 -12.27 -4.18
N LEU A 63 7.35 -13.08 -3.92
CA LEU A 63 6.10 -13.01 -4.68
C LEU A 63 5.32 -11.72 -4.42
N LEU A 64 5.26 -11.28 -3.16
CA LEU A 64 4.68 -9.98 -2.81
C LEU A 64 5.46 -8.83 -3.47
N ASP A 65 6.79 -8.91 -3.54
CA ASP A 65 7.61 -7.90 -4.25
C ASP A 65 7.30 -7.87 -5.76
N ILE A 66 7.17 -9.02 -6.41
CA ILE A 66 6.77 -9.07 -7.84
C ILE A 66 5.38 -8.45 -8.04
N ALA A 67 4.42 -8.77 -7.17
CA ALA A 67 3.08 -8.21 -7.24
C ALA A 67 3.09 -6.69 -7.05
N GLN A 68 3.85 -6.19 -6.06
CA GLN A 68 4.00 -4.77 -5.82
C GLN A 68 4.67 -4.06 -6.99
N ARG A 69 5.70 -4.63 -7.62
CA ARG A 69 6.36 -4.01 -8.78
C ARG A 69 5.47 -3.93 -10.00
N GLN A 70 4.52 -4.86 -10.16
CA GLN A 70 3.57 -4.85 -11.26
C GLN A 70 2.54 -3.72 -11.11
N GLN A 71 2.02 -3.51 -9.89
CA GLN A 71 0.93 -2.55 -9.63
C GLN A 71 1.41 -1.21 -9.03
N GLY A 72 2.63 -1.15 -8.51
CA GLY A 72 3.20 -0.03 -7.75
C GLY A 72 2.87 -0.06 -6.24
N TRP A 73 1.85 -0.81 -5.84
CA TRP A 73 1.39 -0.98 -4.47
C TRP A 73 0.66 -2.33 -4.33
N LEU A 74 0.42 -2.78 -3.12
CA LEU A 74 -0.27 -4.04 -2.82
C LEU A 74 -1.74 -3.80 -2.47
N SER A 75 -2.62 -4.27 -3.36
CA SER A 75 -4.05 -4.40 -3.07
C SER A 75 -4.34 -5.68 -2.28
N ILE A 76 -5.46 -5.70 -1.56
CA ILE A 76 -5.91 -6.91 -0.83
C ILE A 76 -6.07 -8.09 -1.80
N SER A 77 -6.60 -7.82 -3.01
CA SER A 77 -6.72 -8.82 -4.07
C SER A 77 -5.38 -9.36 -4.54
N ALA A 78 -4.34 -8.52 -4.64
CA ALA A 78 -3.00 -8.98 -5.00
C ALA A 78 -2.40 -9.91 -3.93
N VAL A 79 -2.60 -9.59 -2.65
CA VAL A 79 -2.16 -10.43 -1.52
C VAL A 79 -2.89 -11.78 -1.53
N HIS A 80 -4.20 -11.79 -1.82
CA HIS A 80 -4.98 -13.02 -1.95
C HIS A 80 -4.47 -13.91 -3.09
N VAL A 81 -4.22 -13.34 -4.27
CA VAL A 81 -3.70 -14.09 -5.44
C VAL A 81 -2.32 -14.68 -5.15
N VAL A 82 -1.46 -13.96 -4.43
CA VAL A 82 -0.17 -14.49 -3.97
C VAL A 82 -0.39 -15.66 -3.02
N ALA A 83 -1.27 -15.53 -2.01
CA ALA A 83 -1.56 -16.59 -1.05
C ALA A 83 -2.10 -17.86 -1.73
N GLU A 84 -3.02 -17.71 -2.69
CA GLU A 84 -3.55 -18.81 -3.50
C GLU A 84 -2.45 -19.52 -4.31
N THR A 85 -1.49 -18.77 -4.85
CA THR A 85 -0.38 -19.32 -5.65
C THR A 85 0.51 -20.26 -4.84
N ILE A 86 0.78 -19.93 -3.57
CA ILE A 86 1.62 -20.74 -2.68
C ILE A 86 0.82 -21.63 -1.72
N LYS A 87 -0.51 -21.66 -1.84
CA LYS A 87 -1.43 -22.47 -1.02
C LYS A 87 -1.30 -22.19 0.49
N ILE A 88 -1.12 -20.93 0.89
CA ILE A 88 -1.15 -20.52 2.31
C ILE A 88 -2.44 -19.78 2.65
N ASP A 89 -2.70 -19.61 3.94
CA ASP A 89 -3.84 -18.81 4.39
C ASP A 89 -3.63 -17.31 4.02
N PRO A 90 -4.65 -16.63 3.48
CA PRO A 90 -4.54 -15.22 3.08
C PRO A 90 -4.24 -14.29 4.26
N MET A 91 -4.62 -14.65 5.49
CA MET A 91 -4.29 -13.87 6.68
C MET A 91 -2.78 -13.88 6.94
N GLU A 92 -2.10 -15.01 6.78
CA GLU A 92 -0.64 -15.09 6.94
C GLU A 92 0.09 -14.20 5.91
N ALA A 93 -0.40 -14.17 4.67
CA ALA A 93 0.14 -13.29 3.63
C ALA A 93 -0.10 -11.80 3.96
N PHE A 94 -1.27 -11.48 4.53
CA PHE A 94 -1.61 -10.13 4.96
C PHE A 94 -0.75 -9.66 6.15
N GLU A 95 -0.49 -10.54 7.12
CA GLU A 95 0.41 -10.27 8.24
C GLU A 95 1.82 -9.95 7.73
N ALA A 96 2.35 -10.76 6.80
CA ALA A 96 3.65 -10.48 6.19
C ALA A 96 3.65 -9.13 5.43
N ALA A 97 2.59 -8.83 4.67
CA ALA A 97 2.48 -7.57 3.93
C ALA A 97 2.42 -6.34 4.85
N GLN A 98 1.83 -6.45 6.04
CA GLN A 98 1.80 -5.37 7.03
C GLN A 98 3.09 -5.27 7.86
N PHE A 99 3.77 -6.40 8.08
CA PHE A 99 4.96 -6.46 8.92
C PHE A 99 6.16 -5.74 8.29
N TYR A 100 6.38 -5.91 6.98
CA TYR A 100 7.51 -5.28 6.30
C TYR A 100 7.16 -3.89 5.77
N THR A 101 7.94 -2.88 6.16
CA THR A 101 7.74 -1.47 5.77
C THR A 101 7.96 -1.18 4.28
N MET A 102 8.56 -2.12 3.53
CA MET A 102 8.76 -2.00 2.08
C MET A 102 7.46 -2.20 1.29
N PHE A 103 6.47 -2.85 1.90
CA PHE A 103 5.20 -3.15 1.26
C PHE A 103 4.19 -2.02 1.45
N PHE A 104 3.62 -1.54 0.35
CA PHE A 104 2.71 -0.40 0.38
C PHE A 104 1.26 -0.84 0.22
N MET A 105 0.49 -0.77 1.30
CA MET A 105 -0.94 -1.13 1.32
C MET A 105 -1.87 0.00 0.84
N LYS A 106 -1.29 1.14 0.45
CA LYS A 106 -1.98 2.30 -0.10
C LYS A 106 -1.28 2.73 -1.38
N PRO A 107 -2.01 3.29 -2.36
CA PRO A 107 -1.38 3.83 -3.55
C PRO A 107 -0.38 4.93 -3.16
N ARG A 108 0.81 4.86 -3.76
CA ARG A 108 1.90 5.84 -3.62
C ARG A 108 2.24 6.40 -5.00
N GLY A 109 2.95 7.53 -5.01
CA GLY A 109 3.48 8.10 -6.25
C GLY A 109 4.49 7.17 -6.94
N LYS A 110 4.84 7.50 -8.19
CA LYS A 110 5.77 6.71 -9.01
C LYS A 110 7.15 6.53 -8.36
N TYR A 111 7.61 7.54 -7.63
CA TYR A 111 8.89 7.52 -6.92
C TYR A 111 8.65 7.71 -5.43
N VAL A 112 9.16 6.77 -4.63
CA VAL A 112 9.10 6.85 -3.17
C VAL A 112 10.47 7.27 -2.64
N VAL A 113 10.58 8.53 -2.23
CA VAL A 113 11.81 9.08 -1.66
C VAL A 113 11.84 8.77 -0.16
N SER A 114 12.83 7.98 0.26
CA SER A 114 13.05 7.63 1.67
C SER A 114 14.39 8.20 2.14
N VAL A 115 14.36 9.11 3.10
CA VAL A 115 15.56 9.69 3.71
C VAL A 115 15.82 9.04 5.06
N CYS A 116 17.04 8.55 5.26
CA CYS A 116 17.44 7.94 6.51
C CYS A 116 17.73 9.01 7.57
N THR A 117 17.02 8.95 8.69
CA THR A 117 17.18 9.87 9.84
C THR A 117 17.75 9.16 11.08
N SER A 118 18.32 7.96 10.89
CA SER A 118 19.04 7.25 11.96
C SER A 118 20.27 8.03 12.43
N THR A 119 20.76 7.75 13.64
CA THR A 119 21.87 8.48 14.28
C THR A 119 23.09 8.68 13.37
N PRO A 120 23.60 7.66 12.65
CA PRO A 120 24.75 7.87 11.77
C PRO A 120 24.49 8.87 10.63
N CYS A 121 23.29 8.86 10.06
CA CYS A 121 22.92 9.81 9.01
C CYS A 121 22.67 11.21 9.58
N LYS A 122 22.02 11.28 10.74
CA LYS A 122 21.74 12.54 11.45
C LYS A 122 23.02 13.28 11.82
N LEU A 123 24.06 12.58 12.29
CA LEU A 123 25.39 13.15 12.56
C LEU A 123 26.07 13.74 11.31
N ARG A 124 25.72 13.24 10.12
CA ARG A 124 26.24 13.70 8.84
C ARG A 124 25.32 14.71 8.12
N GLY A 125 24.33 15.27 8.81
CA GLY A 125 23.39 16.24 8.23
C GLY A 125 22.20 15.60 7.49
N GLY A 126 21.79 14.38 7.86
CA GLY A 126 20.61 13.72 7.27
C GLY A 126 19.31 14.53 7.43
N ASP A 127 19.19 15.30 8.53
CA ASP A 127 18.05 16.21 8.73
C ASP A 127 18.04 17.35 7.69
N GLU A 128 19.21 17.86 7.28
CA GLU A 128 19.33 18.91 6.27
C GLU A 128 18.88 18.42 4.89
N ILE A 129 19.21 17.16 4.56
CA ILE A 129 18.75 16.50 3.33
C ILE A 129 17.22 16.34 3.35
N PHE A 130 16.66 15.91 4.48
CA PHE A 130 15.21 15.77 4.62
C PHE A 130 14.48 17.10 4.43
N GLU A 131 14.97 18.17 5.05
CA GLU A 131 14.43 19.54 4.89
C GLU A 131 14.61 20.08 3.47
N ALA A 132 15.72 19.77 2.80
CA ALA A 132 15.91 20.11 1.40
C ALA A 132 14.87 19.42 0.51
N CYS A 133 14.66 18.11 0.67
CA CYS A 133 13.62 17.37 -0.05
C CYS A 133 12.22 17.95 0.19
N LYS A 134 11.92 18.30 1.44
CA LYS A 134 10.66 18.92 1.85
C LYS A 134 10.41 20.24 1.13
N LYS A 135 11.43 21.12 1.08
CA LYS A 135 11.37 22.42 0.41
C LYS A 135 11.28 22.31 -1.11
N THR A 136 12.01 21.38 -1.72
CA THR A 136 12.00 21.18 -3.17
C THR A 136 10.67 20.63 -3.66
N LEU A 137 10.10 19.67 -2.95
CA LEU A 137 8.82 19.05 -3.32
C LEU A 137 7.60 19.82 -2.79
N ASN A 138 7.80 20.74 -1.84
CA ASN A 138 6.74 21.48 -1.16
C ASN A 138 5.66 20.56 -0.55
N LEU A 139 6.09 19.45 0.04
CA LEU A 139 5.24 18.42 0.66
C LEU A 139 5.62 18.19 2.11
N GLU A 140 4.67 17.77 2.93
CA GLU A 140 4.93 17.24 4.26
C GLU A 140 5.25 15.73 4.23
N HIS A 141 5.79 15.21 5.34
CA HIS A 141 6.12 13.79 5.47
C HIS A 141 4.89 12.90 5.16
N GLY A 142 5.07 11.94 4.25
CA GLY A 142 4.05 10.95 3.92
C GLY A 142 3.00 11.42 2.90
N GLN A 143 3.06 12.66 2.43
CA GLN A 143 2.22 13.17 1.35
C GLN A 143 2.73 12.69 -0.02
N THR A 144 1.92 12.91 -1.06
CA THR A 144 2.25 12.56 -2.44
C THR A 144 1.89 13.75 -3.32
N THR A 145 2.71 14.02 -4.33
CA THR A 145 2.45 15.06 -5.32
C THR A 145 1.13 14.78 -6.06
N PRO A 146 0.43 15.82 -6.54
CA PRO A 146 -0.73 15.64 -7.41
C PRO A 146 -0.37 15.11 -8.80
N ASP A 147 0.90 15.23 -9.20
CA ASP A 147 1.49 14.67 -10.43
C ASP A 147 1.72 13.15 -10.31
#